data_AF-A0A931V7E2-F1
#
_entry.id   AF-A0A931V7E2-F1
#
_cell.length_a   1.000
_cell.length_b   1.000
_cell.length_c   1.000
_cell.angle_alpha   90.00
_cell.angle_beta   90.00
_cell.angle_gamma   90.00
#
_symmetry.space_group_name_H-M   'P 1'
#
loop_
_entity.id
_entity.type
_entity.pdbx_description
1 polymer ?
#
loop_
_entity_poly.entity_id
_entity_poly.type
_entity_poly.pdbx_seq_one_letter_code
_entity_poly.pdbx_strand_id
1 'polypeptide(L)'
;MVPSRRVAASVAAVAVLATLPLVVARLVPGIDYPTHLSLVRALREAFTDPTAFRATYETHLFQPYWLSFYAPTLILSAALPLELAAKSVVAVGLCLQPLAIWLLARHEGAEPRAAVLGAALLYGFSFFVGLVPFIIATHLALLALVLVLRFERDGSRRSLLWLHLASIGLVFSHPIAWALFVAWSGWILLTGSTPIRERARRMLAASTALVMPVIVIVLYDRHLRTWSALAGLRSAPPTMSLDLRARFFAAVGFTSFAPELEWGLVFVFVGVVALSAWGAWDAGDRRRLLRWGGLSAFMFAAYWIAPHSAFGVLFFHSRALPFAFLFALMCVSKRPRMPAVVAVAQIALVAMVVGNAVLVFRAFDDEARGAMACLSRARPRSKLVGLAPQTYSRIVRYPLFLHVDNYHTALNGGPVMNHLMVMSGPSTPVQYRVPPFQNTILGLEEHPEWFDYDRMGAGVDYFFVHGPKLRTRDGVPYLADAALLGRGIVRSTLVCEQGSSRLYEHRH
;
A
#
# COMPACT_ATOMS: atom_id res chain seq x y z
N MET A 1 -7.89 32.92 -11.61
CA MET A 1 -6.77 33.39 -10.76
C MET A 1 -5.62 32.41 -10.88
N VAL A 2 -4.45 32.86 -11.32
CA VAL A 2 -3.22 32.05 -11.22
C VAL A 2 -2.88 31.99 -9.73
N PRO A 3 -2.77 30.81 -9.09
CA PRO A 3 -2.33 30.74 -7.71
C PRO A 3 -0.96 31.37 -7.59
N SER A 4 -0.72 32.11 -6.51
CA SER A 4 0.58 32.70 -6.29
C SER A 4 1.65 31.59 -6.24
N ARG A 5 2.82 31.85 -6.83
CA ARG A 5 3.98 30.93 -6.79
C ARG A 5 4.27 30.43 -5.36
N ARG A 6 3.91 31.23 -4.34
CA ARG A 6 4.02 30.91 -2.91
C ARG A 6 3.17 29.70 -2.49
N VAL A 7 1.94 29.56 -2.99
CA VAL A 7 1.08 28.40 -2.62
C VAL A 7 1.63 27.11 -3.22
N ALA A 8 2.07 27.15 -4.48
CA ALA A 8 2.72 25.99 -5.11
C ALA A 8 3.99 25.57 -4.36
N ALA A 9 4.84 26.53 -4.00
CA ALA A 9 6.04 26.27 -3.20
C ALA A 9 5.71 25.67 -1.82
N SER A 10 4.65 26.15 -1.17
CA SER A 10 4.22 25.62 0.15
C SER A 10 3.74 24.17 0.04
N VAL A 11 2.91 23.86 -0.97
CA VAL A 11 2.44 22.49 -1.21
C VAL A 11 3.61 21.56 -1.54
N ALA A 12 4.56 22.02 -2.37
CA ALA A 12 5.75 21.24 -2.70
C ALA A 12 6.62 20.98 -1.46
N ALA A 13 6.86 22.00 -0.64
CA ALA A 13 7.62 21.87 0.60
C ALA A 13 6.96 20.88 1.57
N VAL A 14 5.63 20.98 1.76
CA VAL A 14 4.87 20.04 2.58
C VAL A 14 4.93 18.61 2.02
N ALA A 15 4.78 18.44 0.70
CA ALA A 15 4.87 17.13 0.06
C ALA A 15 6.24 16.47 0.31
N VAL A 16 7.33 17.23 0.15
CA VAL A 16 8.69 16.76 0.42
C VAL A 16 8.90 16.46 1.90
N LEU A 17 8.50 17.37 2.81
CA LEU A 17 8.62 17.16 4.25
C LEU A 17 7.82 15.95 4.73
N ALA A 18 6.69 15.64 4.09
CA ALA A 18 5.90 14.47 4.42
C ALA A 18 6.64 13.16 4.13
N THR A 19 7.71 13.16 3.33
CA THR A 19 8.56 11.98 3.08
C THR A 19 9.62 11.74 4.15
N LEU A 20 9.78 12.66 5.11
CA LEU A 20 10.79 12.59 6.16
C LEU A 20 10.84 11.24 6.92
N PRO A 21 9.71 10.58 7.25
CA PRO A 21 9.73 9.24 7.88
C PRO A 21 10.57 8.20 7.11
N LEU A 22 10.58 8.24 5.78
CA LEU A 22 11.34 7.31 4.94
C LEU A 22 12.86 7.51 5.04
N VAL A 23 13.28 8.73 5.39
CA VAL A 23 14.70 9.13 5.46
C VAL A 23 15.29 8.85 6.84
N VAL A 24 14.52 9.07 7.90
CA VAL A 24 15.00 9.03 9.29
C VAL A 24 15.15 7.63 9.89
N ALA A 25 14.54 6.62 9.26
CA ALA A 25 14.59 5.22 9.69
C ALA A 25 15.11 4.35 8.54
N ARG A 26 15.83 3.26 8.84
CA ARG A 26 16.28 2.33 7.81
C ARG A 26 15.11 1.50 7.28
N LEU A 27 14.32 0.88 8.15
CA LEU A 27 13.16 0.08 7.74
C LEU A 27 11.92 0.93 7.52
N VAL A 28 11.11 0.55 6.54
CA VAL A 28 9.77 1.12 6.33
C VAL A 28 8.76 0.18 7.00
N PRO A 29 7.95 0.64 7.97
CA PRO A 29 6.94 -0.18 8.59
C PRO A 29 5.83 -0.47 7.58
N GLY A 30 5.68 -1.75 7.22
CA GLY A 30 4.65 -2.23 6.32
C GLY A 30 4.64 -3.75 6.32
N ILE A 31 3.48 -4.37 6.52
CA ILE A 31 3.35 -5.84 6.52
C ILE A 31 3.91 -6.42 5.22
N ASP A 32 3.46 -5.91 4.07
CA ASP A 32 3.85 -6.38 2.73
C ASP A 32 5.13 -5.71 2.17
N TYR A 33 5.68 -4.71 2.86
CA TYR A 33 6.87 -4.00 2.35
C TYR A 33 8.10 -4.90 2.16
N PRO A 34 8.45 -5.80 3.11
CA PRO A 34 9.52 -6.77 2.92
C PRO A 34 9.30 -7.66 1.69
N THR A 35 8.05 -8.08 1.48
CA THR A 35 7.61 -8.90 0.34
C THR A 35 7.79 -8.18 -1.00
N HIS A 36 7.54 -6.87 -1.04
CA HIS A 36 7.79 -6.06 -2.23
C HIS A 36 9.30 -5.90 -2.51
N LEU A 37 10.13 -5.77 -1.48
CA LEU A 37 11.59 -5.70 -1.64
C LEU A 37 12.18 -7.03 -2.15
N SER A 38 11.76 -8.16 -1.59
CA SER A 38 12.21 -9.48 -2.01
C SER A 38 11.86 -9.77 -3.48
N LEU A 39 10.67 -9.37 -3.92
CA LEU A 39 10.25 -9.46 -5.33
C LEU A 39 11.15 -8.67 -6.26
N VAL A 40 11.50 -7.42 -5.92
CA VAL A 40 12.43 -6.62 -6.74
C VAL A 40 13.83 -7.23 -6.71
N ARG A 41 14.27 -7.79 -5.58
CA ARG A 41 15.57 -8.46 -5.49
C ARG A 41 15.65 -9.67 -6.42
N ALA A 42 14.59 -10.49 -6.46
CA ALA A 42 14.48 -11.62 -7.37
C ALA A 42 14.45 -11.14 -8.83
N LEU A 43 13.67 -10.09 -9.16
CA LEU A 43 13.69 -9.47 -10.50
C LEU A 43 15.08 -8.98 -10.91
N ARG A 44 15.83 -8.40 -9.99
CA ARG A 44 17.20 -7.93 -10.27
C ARG A 44 18.15 -9.10 -10.58
N GLU A 45 17.89 -10.30 -10.06
CA GLU A 45 18.64 -11.50 -10.41
C GLU A 45 18.48 -11.85 -11.89
N ALA A 46 17.32 -11.58 -12.51
CA ALA A 46 17.12 -11.79 -13.95
C ALA A 46 18.12 -11.01 -14.84
N PHE A 47 18.71 -9.93 -14.32
CA PHE A 47 19.71 -9.11 -15.02
C PHE A 47 21.14 -9.39 -14.57
N THR A 48 21.33 -9.83 -13.32
CA THR A 48 22.67 -10.03 -12.74
C THR A 48 23.15 -11.47 -12.83
N ASP A 49 22.24 -12.45 -12.75
CA ASP A 49 22.51 -13.88 -12.94
C ASP A 49 21.28 -14.54 -13.61
N PRO A 50 21.10 -14.34 -14.93
CA PRO A 50 19.91 -14.80 -15.65
C PRO A 50 19.73 -16.33 -15.61
N THR A 51 20.83 -17.08 -15.43
CA THR A 51 20.79 -18.54 -15.35
C THR A 51 20.24 -19.00 -14.01
N ALA A 52 20.73 -18.45 -12.90
CA ALA A 52 20.17 -18.73 -11.57
C ALA A 52 18.71 -18.28 -11.46
N PHE A 53 18.39 -17.10 -12.03
CA PHE A 53 17.02 -16.62 -12.09
C PHE A 53 16.11 -17.61 -12.84
N ARG A 54 16.46 -18.01 -14.07
CA ARG A 54 15.64 -18.94 -14.86
C ARG A 54 15.56 -20.35 -14.28
N ALA A 55 16.50 -20.75 -13.43
CA ALA A 55 16.42 -22.02 -12.72
C ALA A 55 15.35 -22.00 -11.61
N THR A 56 15.11 -20.83 -11.01
CA THR A 56 14.26 -20.70 -9.82
C THR A 56 12.92 -20.04 -10.12
N TYR A 57 12.93 -19.05 -11.01
CA TYR A 57 11.85 -18.08 -11.20
C TYR A 57 11.40 -17.96 -12.64
N GLU A 58 10.18 -17.46 -12.80
CA GLU A 58 9.63 -16.95 -14.05
C GLU A 58 9.03 -15.55 -13.85
N THR A 59 8.96 -14.78 -14.93
CA THR A 59 8.43 -13.42 -14.92
C THR A 59 7.09 -13.32 -15.62
N HIS A 60 6.19 -12.52 -15.05
CA HIS A 60 4.90 -12.19 -15.64
C HIS A 60 4.86 -10.72 -16.03
N LEU A 61 5.42 -10.38 -17.19
CA LEU A 61 5.70 -9.00 -17.61
C LEU A 61 4.45 -8.11 -17.79
N PHE A 62 3.29 -8.70 -18.04
CA PHE A 62 2.03 -7.95 -18.20
C PHE A 62 1.07 -8.12 -17.02
N GLN A 63 1.55 -8.67 -15.90
CA GLN A 63 0.75 -8.61 -14.68
C GLN A 63 0.62 -7.17 -14.16
N PRO A 64 -0.44 -6.82 -13.43
CA PRO A 64 -0.52 -5.52 -12.79
C PRO A 64 0.62 -5.28 -11.78
N TYR A 65 0.79 -4.03 -11.35
CA TYR A 65 1.81 -3.53 -10.39
C TYR A 65 3.17 -3.12 -10.95
N TRP A 66 3.48 -3.45 -12.20
CA TRP A 66 4.76 -3.07 -12.81
C TRP A 66 5.00 -1.56 -12.79
N LEU A 67 4.02 -0.76 -13.24
CA LEU A 67 4.26 0.65 -13.53
C LEU A 67 4.33 1.53 -12.27
N SER A 68 3.65 1.16 -11.18
CA SER A 68 3.60 1.96 -9.95
C SER A 68 4.83 1.76 -9.06
N PHE A 69 5.33 0.53 -8.92
CA PHE A 69 6.39 0.21 -7.96
C PHE A 69 7.52 -0.64 -8.53
N TYR A 70 7.25 -1.79 -9.14
CA TYR A 70 8.31 -2.76 -9.46
C TYR A 70 9.26 -2.29 -10.56
N ALA A 71 8.76 -1.81 -11.70
CA ALA A 71 9.60 -1.29 -12.78
C ALA A 71 10.43 -0.07 -12.36
N PRO A 72 9.85 1.00 -11.78
CA PRO A 72 10.66 2.16 -11.36
C PRO A 72 11.67 1.79 -10.28
N THR A 73 11.33 0.90 -9.34
CA THR A 73 12.28 0.46 -8.30
C THR A 73 13.42 -0.35 -8.91
N LEU A 74 13.11 -1.27 -9.82
CA LEU A 74 14.11 -2.08 -10.51
C LEU A 74 15.08 -1.19 -11.31
N ILE A 75 14.55 -0.22 -12.08
CA ILE A 75 15.35 0.75 -12.84
C ILE A 75 16.27 1.54 -11.90
N LEU A 76 15.74 2.10 -10.82
CA LEU A 76 16.56 2.86 -9.86
C LEU A 76 17.57 1.97 -9.11
N SER A 77 17.26 0.70 -8.89
CA SER A 77 18.16 -0.25 -8.21
C SER A 77 19.39 -0.63 -9.04
N ALA A 78 19.42 -0.26 -10.33
CA ALA A 78 20.62 -0.37 -11.15
C ALA A 78 21.71 0.63 -10.70
N ALA A 79 21.32 1.77 -10.13
CA ALA A 79 22.22 2.83 -9.69
C ALA A 79 22.27 3.01 -8.15
N LEU A 80 21.23 2.59 -7.43
CA LEU A 80 21.09 2.78 -5.99
C LEU A 80 21.01 1.43 -5.25
N PRO A 81 21.38 1.37 -3.96
CA PRO A 81 21.01 0.26 -3.11
C PRO A 81 19.50 0.00 -3.16
N LEU A 82 19.09 -1.27 -3.15
CA LEU A 82 17.70 -1.67 -3.36
C LEU A 82 16.72 -0.97 -2.38
N GLU A 83 17.09 -0.91 -1.10
CA GLU A 83 16.30 -0.23 -0.07
C GLU A 83 16.09 1.27 -0.41
N LEU A 84 17.15 1.95 -0.86
CA LEU A 84 17.09 3.37 -1.22
C LEU A 84 16.28 3.59 -2.50
N ALA A 85 16.43 2.72 -3.50
CA ALA A 85 15.62 2.76 -4.72
C ALA A 85 14.13 2.64 -4.40
N ALA A 86 13.76 1.66 -3.58
CA ALA A 86 12.37 1.43 -3.19
C ALA A 86 11.80 2.63 -2.41
N LYS A 87 12.54 3.13 -1.40
CA LYS A 87 12.15 4.33 -0.65
C LYS A 87 11.98 5.56 -1.53
N SER A 88 12.84 5.73 -2.54
CA SER A 88 12.75 6.85 -3.48
C SER A 88 11.46 6.79 -4.29
N VAL A 89 11.09 5.60 -4.78
CA VAL A 89 9.80 5.39 -5.49
C VAL A 89 8.62 5.66 -4.57
N VAL A 90 8.65 5.16 -3.32
CA VAL A 90 7.61 5.46 -2.32
C VAL A 90 7.51 6.96 -2.06
N ALA A 91 8.63 7.65 -1.84
CA ALA A 91 8.66 9.08 -1.58
C ALA A 91 8.05 9.90 -2.72
N VAL A 92 8.42 9.61 -3.97
CA VAL A 92 7.80 10.22 -5.15
C VAL A 92 6.31 9.93 -5.18
N GLY A 93 5.92 8.69 -4.93
CA GLY A 93 4.52 8.27 -4.83
C GLY A 93 3.72 9.04 -3.79
N LEU A 94 4.27 9.28 -2.59
CA LEU A 94 3.62 10.06 -1.53
C LEU A 94 3.44 11.53 -1.93
N CYS A 95 4.38 12.11 -2.65
CA CYS A 95 4.28 13.48 -3.19
C CYS A 95 3.15 13.65 -4.22
N LEU A 96 2.72 12.57 -4.89
CA LEU A 96 1.67 12.64 -5.91
C LEU A 96 0.29 12.99 -5.32
N GLN A 97 -0.02 12.59 -4.07
CA GLN A 97 -1.30 12.89 -3.44
C GLN A 97 -1.55 14.39 -3.23
N PRO A 98 -0.70 15.15 -2.50
CA PRO A 98 -0.88 16.59 -2.35
C PRO A 98 -0.81 17.32 -3.70
N LEU A 99 0.03 16.86 -4.64
CA LEU A 99 0.07 17.40 -6.00
C LEU A 99 -1.27 17.22 -6.73
N ALA A 100 -1.87 16.02 -6.67
CA ALA A 100 -3.16 15.73 -7.28
C ALA A 100 -4.27 16.60 -6.68
N ILE A 101 -4.35 16.71 -5.36
CA ILE A 101 -5.34 17.57 -4.68
C ILE A 101 -5.13 19.04 -5.08
N TRP A 102 -3.89 19.52 -5.17
CA TRP A 102 -3.61 20.88 -5.60
C TRP A 102 -4.07 21.15 -7.04
N LEU A 103 -3.79 20.22 -7.97
CA LEU A 103 -4.19 20.34 -9.37
C LEU A 103 -5.72 20.25 -9.54
N LEU A 104 -6.37 19.33 -8.82
CA LEU A 104 -7.83 19.20 -8.82
C LEU A 104 -8.48 20.46 -8.23
N ALA A 105 -8.01 20.95 -7.08
CA ALA A 105 -8.52 22.16 -6.44
C ALA A 105 -8.43 23.35 -7.38
N ARG A 106 -7.28 23.52 -8.06
CA ARG A 106 -7.12 24.56 -9.08
C ARG A 106 -8.08 24.42 -10.26
N HIS A 107 -8.29 23.20 -10.75
CA HIS A 107 -9.17 22.95 -11.89
C HIS A 107 -10.63 23.25 -11.55
N GLU A 108 -11.07 22.87 -10.36
CA GLU A 108 -12.43 23.04 -9.85
C GLU A 108 -12.68 24.41 -9.20
N GLY A 109 -11.64 25.25 -9.14
CA GLY A 109 -11.69 26.56 -8.50
C GLY A 109 -11.86 26.54 -6.98
N ALA A 110 -11.54 25.42 -6.31
CA ALA A 110 -11.47 25.33 -4.84
C ALA A 110 -10.20 26.01 -4.29
N GLU A 111 -10.11 26.18 -2.97
CA GLU A 111 -8.92 26.72 -2.30
C GLU A 111 -7.72 25.75 -2.43
N PRO A 112 -6.65 26.10 -3.18
CA PRO A 112 -5.54 25.18 -3.44
C PRO A 112 -4.73 24.79 -2.20
N ARG A 113 -4.79 25.57 -1.11
CA ARG A 113 -4.14 25.21 0.17
C ARG A 113 -4.72 23.96 0.82
N ALA A 114 -5.93 23.53 0.45
CA ALA A 114 -6.50 22.25 0.90
C ALA A 114 -5.57 21.05 0.59
N ALA A 115 -4.71 21.17 -0.42
CA ALA A 115 -3.69 20.17 -0.74
C ALA A 115 -2.72 19.87 0.40
N VAL A 116 -2.47 20.83 1.32
CA VAL A 116 -1.66 20.61 2.53
C VAL A 116 -2.26 19.51 3.38
N LEU A 117 -3.59 19.48 3.55
CA LEU A 117 -4.29 18.43 4.29
C LEU A 117 -4.21 17.06 3.61
N GLY A 118 -3.99 17.01 2.30
CA GLY A 118 -3.72 15.77 1.59
C GLY A 118 -2.48 15.05 2.14
N ALA A 119 -1.47 15.77 2.63
CA ALA A 119 -0.28 15.16 3.23
C ALA A 119 -0.57 14.50 4.59
N ALA A 120 -1.60 14.94 5.32
CA ALA A 120 -1.97 14.38 6.62
C ALA A 120 -2.59 12.97 6.53
N LEU A 121 -2.95 12.51 5.32
CA LEU A 121 -3.59 11.21 5.09
C LEU A 121 -2.64 10.17 4.47
N LEU A 122 -1.33 10.43 4.44
CA LEU A 122 -0.35 9.56 3.78
C LEU A 122 -0.04 8.28 4.59
N TYR A 123 -0.13 8.36 5.93
CA TYR A 123 0.33 7.31 6.85
C TYR A 123 -0.85 6.64 7.58
N GLY A 124 -1.83 6.18 6.81
CA GLY A 124 -2.97 5.39 7.32
C GLY A 124 -2.78 3.89 7.14
N PHE A 125 -3.86 3.14 7.32
CA PHE A 125 -3.90 1.67 7.23
C PHE A 125 -3.22 1.11 5.98
N SER A 126 -3.52 1.64 4.79
CA SER A 126 -2.95 1.11 3.54
C SER A 126 -1.42 1.15 3.53
N PHE A 127 -0.83 2.18 4.16
CA PHE A 127 0.62 2.32 4.27
C PHE A 127 1.22 1.26 5.20
N PHE A 128 0.65 1.08 6.39
CA PHE A 128 1.15 0.12 7.39
C PHE A 128 0.86 -1.33 7.04
N VAL A 129 -0.15 -1.60 6.22
CA VAL A 129 -0.30 -2.93 5.58
C VAL A 129 0.77 -3.14 4.52
N GLY A 130 1.42 -2.08 4.02
CA GLY A 130 2.47 -2.20 3.01
C GLY A 130 1.92 -2.29 1.59
N LEU A 131 0.70 -1.80 1.32
CA LEU A 131 0.07 -1.81 0.00
C LEU A 131 0.70 -0.77 -0.95
N VAL A 132 2.03 -0.75 -1.07
CA VAL A 132 2.79 0.29 -1.75
C VAL A 132 2.38 0.46 -3.22
N PRO A 133 2.30 -0.60 -4.05
CA PRO A 133 1.84 -0.45 -5.43
C PRO A 133 0.44 0.16 -5.53
N PHE A 134 -0.46 -0.17 -4.60
CA PHE A 134 -1.82 0.38 -4.53
C PHE A 134 -1.82 1.87 -4.18
N ILE A 135 -1.05 2.28 -3.18
CA ILE A 135 -0.97 3.69 -2.75
C ILE A 135 -0.48 4.55 -3.90
N ILE A 136 0.63 4.16 -4.53
CA ILE A 136 1.19 4.93 -5.66
C ILE A 136 0.20 4.96 -6.83
N ALA A 137 -0.40 3.82 -7.17
CA ALA A 137 -1.38 3.74 -8.26
C ALA A 137 -2.63 4.58 -7.99
N THR A 138 -3.11 4.66 -6.75
CA THR A 138 -4.28 5.47 -6.41
C THR A 138 -3.96 6.96 -6.39
N HIS A 139 -2.74 7.37 -6.01
CA HIS A 139 -2.32 8.75 -6.18
C HIS A 139 -2.19 9.14 -7.66
N LEU A 140 -1.68 8.23 -8.50
CA LEU A 140 -1.70 8.38 -9.96
C LEU A 140 -3.16 8.47 -10.49
N ALA A 141 -4.08 7.70 -9.93
CA ALA A 141 -5.50 7.75 -10.29
C ALA A 141 -6.13 9.11 -9.96
N LEU A 142 -5.85 9.65 -8.77
CA LEU A 142 -6.28 11.00 -8.38
C LEU A 142 -5.71 12.06 -9.35
N LEU A 143 -4.43 11.94 -9.72
CA LEU A 143 -3.81 12.84 -10.70
C LEU A 143 -4.47 12.71 -12.07
N ALA A 144 -4.80 11.49 -12.50
CA ALA A 144 -5.46 11.22 -13.76
C ALA A 144 -6.89 11.79 -13.83
N LEU A 145 -7.56 12.04 -12.70
CA LEU A 145 -8.87 12.72 -12.68
C LEU A 145 -8.78 14.14 -13.30
N VAL A 146 -7.61 14.78 -13.30
CA VAL A 146 -7.40 16.06 -14.02
C VAL A 146 -7.62 15.88 -15.53
N LEU A 147 -7.27 14.72 -16.10
CA LEU A 147 -7.49 14.42 -17.51
C LEU A 147 -8.97 14.19 -17.81
N VAL A 148 -9.70 13.56 -16.89
CA VAL A 148 -11.15 13.39 -16.96
C VAL A 148 -11.84 14.75 -16.98
N LEU A 149 -11.43 15.67 -16.11
CA LEU A 149 -11.97 17.03 -16.07
C LEU A 149 -11.65 17.84 -17.33
N ARG A 150 -10.46 17.66 -17.91
CA ARG A 150 -10.11 18.27 -19.21
C ARG A 150 -11.00 17.75 -20.33
N PHE A 151 -11.19 16.43 -20.40
CA PHE A 151 -12.09 15.80 -21.36
C PHE A 151 -13.56 16.21 -21.14
N GLU A 152 -14.01 16.31 -19.89
CA GLU A 152 -15.35 16.82 -19.54
C GLU A 152 -15.56 18.25 -19.99
N ARG A 153 -14.50 19.06 -20.10
CA ARG A 153 -14.56 20.44 -20.59
C ARG A 153 -14.52 20.50 -22.12
N ASP A 154 -13.49 19.94 -22.74
CA ASP A 154 -13.20 20.14 -24.16
C ASP A 154 -13.79 19.05 -25.10
N GLY A 155 -14.05 17.84 -24.61
CA GLY A 155 -14.51 16.70 -25.41
C GLY A 155 -13.57 16.31 -26.56
N SER A 156 -12.30 16.72 -26.52
CA SER A 156 -11.37 16.59 -27.64
C SER A 156 -10.81 15.17 -27.79
N ARG A 157 -10.42 14.79 -29.01
CA ARG A 157 -9.71 13.52 -29.27
C ARG A 157 -8.38 13.43 -28.52
N ARG A 158 -7.71 14.56 -28.31
CA ARG A 158 -6.44 14.62 -27.60
C ARG A 158 -6.61 14.32 -26.11
N SER A 159 -7.61 14.90 -25.45
CA SER A 159 -7.91 14.60 -24.05
C SER A 159 -8.39 13.16 -23.88
N LEU A 160 -9.15 12.63 -24.86
CA LEU A 160 -9.53 11.22 -24.90
C LEU A 160 -8.32 10.29 -25.06
N LEU A 161 -7.34 10.61 -25.90
CA LEU A 161 -6.10 9.84 -26.03
C LEU A 161 -5.34 9.77 -24.70
N TRP A 162 -5.18 10.90 -24.02
CA TRP A 162 -4.54 10.93 -22.69
C TRP A 162 -5.32 10.12 -21.66
N LEU A 163 -6.65 10.11 -21.74
CA LEU A 163 -7.49 9.28 -20.88
C LEU A 163 -7.25 7.78 -21.14
N HIS A 164 -7.10 7.35 -22.40
CA HIS A 164 -6.71 5.98 -22.72
C HIS A 164 -5.35 5.62 -22.13
N LEU A 165 -4.34 6.47 -22.35
CA LEU A 165 -2.98 6.24 -21.84
C LEU A 165 -2.95 6.16 -20.30
N ALA A 166 -3.69 7.05 -19.63
CA ALA A 166 -3.80 7.01 -18.17
C ALA A 166 -4.53 5.74 -17.68
N SER A 167 -5.62 5.36 -18.34
CA SER A 167 -6.38 4.14 -18.00
C SER A 167 -5.54 2.87 -18.16
N ILE A 168 -4.80 2.74 -19.27
CA ILE A 168 -3.85 1.64 -19.50
C ILE A 168 -2.74 1.66 -18.43
N GLY A 169 -2.11 2.81 -18.22
CA GLY A 169 -1.05 2.94 -17.22
C GLY A 169 -1.54 2.56 -15.82
N LEU A 170 -2.75 2.96 -15.44
CA LEU A 170 -3.35 2.63 -14.15
C LEU A 170 -3.65 1.14 -14.03
N VAL A 171 -4.10 0.46 -15.09
CA VAL A 171 -4.37 -0.97 -15.01
C VAL A 171 -3.09 -1.77 -14.77
N PHE A 172 -2.00 -1.39 -15.43
CA PHE A 172 -0.66 -1.97 -15.21
C PHE A 172 -0.01 -1.48 -13.90
N SER A 173 -0.54 -0.42 -13.30
CA SER A 173 -0.11 0.07 -11.98
C SER A 173 -0.79 -0.67 -10.85
N HIS A 174 -2.12 -0.86 -10.91
CA HIS A 174 -2.91 -1.62 -9.95
C HIS A 174 -4.38 -1.73 -10.43
N PRO A 175 -4.98 -2.93 -10.48
CA PRO A 175 -6.32 -3.10 -11.05
C PRO A 175 -7.40 -2.47 -10.17
N ILE A 176 -7.28 -2.54 -8.84
CA ILE A 176 -8.21 -1.84 -7.93
C ILE A 176 -8.12 -0.31 -8.09
N ALA A 177 -6.93 0.27 -8.21
CA ALA A 177 -6.78 1.72 -8.40
C ALA A 177 -7.41 2.16 -9.73
N TRP A 178 -7.25 1.35 -10.78
CA TRP A 178 -7.94 1.55 -12.05
C TRP A 178 -9.46 1.42 -11.93
N ALA A 179 -9.99 0.42 -11.20
CA ALA A 179 -11.43 0.28 -11.00
C ALA A 179 -12.02 1.47 -10.22
N LEU A 180 -11.30 1.97 -9.21
CA LEU A 180 -11.64 3.21 -8.50
C LEU A 180 -11.62 4.41 -9.46
N PHE A 181 -10.59 4.54 -10.29
CA PHE A 181 -10.51 5.58 -11.33
C PHE A 181 -11.70 5.54 -12.28
N VAL A 182 -12.12 4.36 -12.76
CA VAL A 182 -13.30 4.18 -13.62
C VAL A 182 -14.56 4.68 -12.91
N ALA A 183 -14.78 4.27 -11.65
CA ALA A 183 -15.94 4.68 -10.87
C ALA A 183 -15.96 6.19 -10.63
N TRP A 184 -14.83 6.77 -10.22
CA TRP A 184 -14.69 8.21 -9.98
C TRP A 184 -14.91 9.02 -11.27
N SER A 185 -14.34 8.55 -12.39
CA SER A 185 -14.49 9.19 -13.70
C SER A 185 -15.94 9.18 -14.17
N GLY A 186 -16.63 8.04 -14.01
CA GLY A 186 -18.04 7.91 -14.32
C GLY A 186 -18.90 8.90 -13.54
N TRP A 187 -18.66 9.03 -12.23
CA TRP A 187 -19.36 10.00 -11.40
C TRP A 187 -19.07 11.46 -11.79
N ILE A 188 -17.81 11.81 -12.06
CA ILE A 188 -17.41 13.17 -12.48
C ILE A 188 -18.10 13.56 -13.80
N LEU A 189 -18.14 12.65 -14.78
CA LEU A 189 -18.81 12.86 -16.05
C LEU A 189 -20.34 12.94 -15.88
N LEU A 190 -20.92 12.08 -15.03
CA LEU A 190 -22.36 12.07 -14.74
C LEU A 190 -22.83 13.39 -14.09
N THR A 191 -22.01 13.93 -13.19
CA THR A 191 -22.25 15.21 -12.49
C THR A 191 -21.72 16.43 -13.28
N GLY A 192 -21.35 16.22 -14.55
CA GLY A 192 -20.83 17.24 -15.46
C GLY A 192 -21.78 18.39 -15.77
N SER A 193 -21.19 19.47 -16.25
CA SER A 193 -21.89 20.70 -16.68
C SER A 193 -22.71 20.51 -17.95
N THR A 194 -22.33 19.53 -18.75
CA THR A 194 -22.68 19.45 -20.16
C THR A 194 -24.14 19.05 -20.34
N PRO A 195 -24.79 19.50 -21.43
CA PRO A 195 -26.13 19.04 -21.80
C PRO A 195 -26.19 17.50 -21.87
N ILE A 196 -27.33 16.90 -21.51
CA ILE A 196 -27.45 15.44 -21.33
C ILE A 196 -27.02 14.63 -22.56
N ARG A 197 -27.33 15.07 -23.78
CA ARG A 197 -26.92 14.40 -25.03
C ARG A 197 -25.40 14.41 -25.21
N GLU A 198 -24.77 15.55 -24.94
CA GLU A 198 -23.32 15.70 -25.04
C GLU A 198 -22.61 14.91 -23.93
N ARG A 199 -23.19 14.90 -22.73
CA ARG A 199 -22.74 14.08 -21.61
C ARG A 199 -22.76 12.60 -21.95
N ALA A 200 -23.86 12.10 -22.50
CA ALA A 200 -23.97 10.71 -22.93
C ALA A 200 -22.92 10.35 -24.00
N ARG A 201 -22.71 11.23 -24.99
CA ARG A 201 -21.65 11.06 -26.00
C ARG A 201 -20.25 11.01 -25.38
N ARG A 202 -19.96 11.90 -24.43
CA ARG A 202 -18.67 11.91 -23.70
C ARG A 202 -18.51 10.67 -22.83
N MET A 203 -19.55 10.21 -22.15
CA MET A 203 -19.51 8.97 -21.38
C MET A 203 -19.26 7.75 -22.27
N LEU A 204 -19.90 7.67 -23.44
CA LEU A 204 -19.67 6.61 -24.41
C LEU A 204 -18.25 6.65 -25.00
N ALA A 205 -17.73 7.85 -25.30
CA ALA A 205 -16.34 7.98 -25.76
C ALA A 205 -15.34 7.63 -24.63
N ALA A 206 -15.59 8.09 -23.40
CA ALA A 206 -14.75 7.74 -22.26
C ALA A 206 -14.82 6.24 -21.95
N SER A 207 -15.96 5.57 -22.17
CA SER A 207 -16.07 4.14 -21.90
C SER A 207 -15.13 3.30 -22.75
N THR A 208 -14.70 3.76 -23.94
CA THR A 208 -13.66 3.05 -24.71
C THR A 208 -12.32 3.05 -23.98
N ALA A 209 -11.96 4.18 -23.35
CA ALA A 209 -10.75 4.28 -22.52
C ALA A 209 -10.84 3.41 -21.26
N LEU A 210 -12.06 3.24 -20.73
CA LEU A 210 -12.32 2.49 -19.52
C LEU A 210 -12.54 1.00 -19.77
N VAL A 211 -12.93 0.57 -20.98
CA VAL A 211 -13.15 -0.85 -21.31
C VAL A 211 -11.91 -1.48 -21.94
N MET A 212 -11.12 -0.72 -22.69
CA MET A 212 -9.95 -1.26 -23.40
C MET A 212 -8.94 -1.98 -22.48
N PRO A 213 -8.60 -1.46 -21.28
CA PRO A 213 -7.70 -2.19 -20.37
C PRO A 213 -8.23 -3.55 -19.93
N VAL A 214 -9.56 -3.69 -19.79
CA VAL A 214 -10.20 -4.99 -19.50
C VAL A 214 -9.99 -5.96 -20.66
N ILE A 215 -10.17 -5.50 -21.89
CA ILE A 215 -9.95 -6.32 -23.09
C ILE A 215 -8.49 -6.80 -23.12
N VAL A 216 -7.54 -5.90 -22.88
CA VAL A 216 -6.10 -6.25 -22.85
C VAL A 216 -5.81 -7.30 -21.77
N ILE A 217 -6.33 -7.11 -20.55
CA ILE A 217 -6.16 -8.09 -19.47
C ILE A 217 -6.79 -9.43 -19.82
N VAL A 218 -8.05 -9.44 -20.31
CA VAL A 218 -8.78 -10.68 -20.61
C VAL A 218 -8.10 -11.45 -21.74
N LEU A 219 -7.61 -10.77 -22.77
CA LEU A 219 -6.87 -11.41 -23.85
C LEU A 219 -5.53 -11.99 -23.35
N TYR A 220 -4.82 -11.26 -22.49
CA TYR A 220 -3.58 -11.73 -21.91
C TYR A 220 -3.79 -12.90 -20.92
N ASP A 221 -4.83 -12.85 -20.11
CA ASP A 221 -5.16 -13.86 -19.09
C ASP A 221 -5.53 -15.22 -19.69
N ARG A 222 -6.21 -15.24 -20.86
CA ARG A 222 -6.45 -16.48 -21.60
C ARG A 222 -5.16 -17.25 -21.91
N HIS A 223 -4.02 -16.58 -21.95
CA HIS A 223 -2.71 -17.21 -22.13
C HIS A 223 -2.04 -17.66 -20.83
N LEU A 224 -2.41 -17.11 -19.67
CA LEU A 224 -1.72 -17.40 -18.40
C LEU A 224 -2.36 -18.46 -17.51
N ARG A 225 -3.56 -19.00 -17.79
CA ARG A 225 -4.25 -20.03 -16.95
C ARG A 225 -4.44 -19.64 -15.47
N THR A 226 -4.18 -18.39 -15.05
CA THR A 226 -3.93 -18.04 -13.64
C THR A 226 -5.01 -17.22 -12.93
N TRP A 227 -6.08 -16.76 -13.59
CA TRP A 227 -7.10 -15.96 -12.88
C TRP A 227 -8.09 -16.79 -12.05
N SER A 228 -7.70 -17.06 -10.81
CA SER A 228 -8.57 -17.49 -9.71
C SER A 228 -9.53 -16.38 -9.23
N ALA A 229 -9.42 -15.14 -9.72
CA ALA A 229 -10.28 -14.02 -9.30
C ALA A 229 -11.77 -14.24 -9.64
N LEU A 230 -12.08 -14.93 -10.77
CA LEU A 230 -13.45 -15.36 -11.08
C LEU A 230 -13.93 -16.49 -10.16
N ALA A 231 -13.02 -17.33 -9.65
CA ALA A 231 -13.36 -18.30 -8.60
C ALA A 231 -13.66 -17.59 -7.27
N GLY A 232 -12.97 -16.48 -6.98
CA GLY A 232 -13.25 -15.59 -5.85
C GLY A 232 -14.58 -14.82 -5.93
N LEU A 233 -15.27 -14.81 -7.08
CA LEU A 233 -16.67 -14.36 -7.16
C LEU A 233 -17.65 -15.37 -6.54
N ARG A 234 -17.24 -16.64 -6.40
CA ARG A 234 -18.09 -17.73 -5.91
C ARG A 234 -18.01 -17.92 -4.39
N SER A 235 -16.99 -17.39 -3.73
CA SER A 235 -16.90 -17.41 -2.28
C SER A 235 -17.74 -16.27 -1.69
N ALA A 236 -18.60 -16.59 -0.72
CA ALA A 236 -19.27 -15.58 0.08
C ALA A 236 -18.16 -14.74 0.76
N PRO A 237 -18.08 -13.43 0.49
CA PRO A 237 -16.98 -12.65 1.00
C PRO A 237 -17.12 -12.57 2.53
N PRO A 238 -16.06 -12.89 3.32
CA PRO A 238 -16.07 -12.61 4.74
C PRO A 238 -16.48 -11.15 4.96
N THR A 239 -17.42 -10.96 5.88
CA THR A 239 -17.84 -9.64 6.33
C THR A 239 -17.20 -9.34 7.67
N MET A 240 -16.68 -8.14 7.80
CA MET A 240 -16.21 -7.62 9.07
C MET A 240 -17.38 -6.94 9.78
N SER A 241 -17.57 -7.25 11.07
CA SER A 241 -18.65 -6.67 11.86
C SER A 241 -18.55 -5.14 11.90
N LEU A 242 -19.70 -4.47 12.03
CA LEU A 242 -19.75 -3.00 12.11
C LEU A 242 -18.99 -2.47 13.33
N ASP A 243 -19.01 -3.19 14.46
CA ASP A 243 -18.21 -2.88 15.65
C ASP A 243 -16.72 -2.87 15.33
N LEU A 244 -16.22 -3.91 14.65
CA LEU A 244 -14.80 -3.99 14.32
C LEU A 244 -14.41 -2.89 13.32
N ARG A 245 -15.27 -2.56 12.35
CA ARG A 245 -15.07 -1.38 11.48
C ARG A 245 -14.97 -0.11 12.30
N ALA A 246 -15.93 0.16 13.19
CA ALA A 246 -15.91 1.34 14.05
C ALA A 246 -14.61 1.45 14.88
N ARG A 247 -14.10 0.34 15.41
CA ARG A 247 -12.84 0.30 16.16
C ARG A 247 -11.60 0.63 15.32
N PHE A 248 -11.61 0.26 14.04
CA PHE A 248 -10.50 0.54 13.10
C PHE A 248 -10.68 1.84 12.30
N PHE A 249 -11.81 2.54 12.43
CA PHE A 249 -12.12 3.73 11.65
C PHE A 249 -11.01 4.78 11.70
N ALA A 250 -10.52 5.11 12.91
CA ALA A 250 -9.46 6.10 13.08
C ALA A 250 -8.11 5.62 12.52
N ALA A 251 -7.72 4.37 12.82
CA ALA A 251 -6.50 3.74 12.31
C ALA A 251 -6.45 3.70 10.78
N VAL A 252 -7.60 3.66 10.11
CA VAL A 252 -7.64 3.65 8.64
C VAL A 252 -7.12 4.94 8.03
N GLY A 253 -7.43 6.09 8.62
CA GLY A 253 -6.93 7.39 8.19
C GLY A 253 -5.60 7.81 8.83
N PHE A 254 -5.42 7.51 10.12
CA PHE A 254 -4.36 8.08 10.96
C PHE A 254 -3.77 7.03 11.91
N THR A 255 -3.04 6.06 11.37
CA THR A 255 -2.36 5.06 12.21
C THR A 255 -1.36 5.73 13.17
N SER A 256 -1.39 5.35 14.45
CA SER A 256 -0.48 5.90 15.46
C SER A 256 -0.14 4.86 16.55
N PHE A 257 0.65 5.29 17.53
CA PHE A 257 1.00 4.48 18.71
C PHE A 257 -0.19 4.09 19.59
N ALA A 258 -1.22 4.93 19.62
CA ALA A 258 -2.32 4.81 20.57
C ALA A 258 -3.67 5.12 19.91
N PRO A 259 -4.71 4.31 20.14
CA PRO A 259 -6.04 4.54 19.55
C PRO A 259 -6.60 5.94 19.84
N GLU A 260 -6.33 6.49 21.03
CA GLU A 260 -6.80 7.80 21.47
C GLU A 260 -6.20 8.92 20.60
N LEU A 261 -4.92 8.80 20.23
CA LEU A 261 -4.25 9.74 19.34
C LEU A 261 -4.81 9.63 17.92
N GLU A 262 -5.13 8.43 17.44
CA GLU A 262 -5.76 8.26 16.12
C GLU A 262 -7.12 9.00 16.06
N TRP A 263 -7.96 8.82 17.08
CA TRP A 263 -9.24 9.53 17.19
C TRP A 263 -9.05 11.04 17.32
N GLY A 264 -8.08 11.48 18.13
CA GLY A 264 -7.69 12.89 18.22
C GLY A 264 -7.33 13.48 16.86
N LEU A 265 -6.53 12.77 16.07
CA LEU A 265 -6.14 13.19 14.71
C LEU A 265 -7.35 13.24 13.76
N VAL A 266 -8.28 12.28 13.86
CA VAL A 266 -9.55 12.33 13.10
C VAL A 266 -10.36 13.57 13.46
N PHE A 267 -10.55 13.86 14.76
CA PHE A 267 -11.33 15.02 15.19
C PHE A 267 -10.68 16.34 14.79
N VAL A 268 -9.36 16.45 14.93
CA VAL A 268 -8.61 17.61 14.46
C VAL A 268 -8.74 17.74 12.94
N PHE A 269 -8.58 16.66 12.18
CA PHE A 269 -8.75 16.69 10.72
C PHE A 269 -10.14 17.16 10.30
N VAL A 270 -11.19 16.56 10.86
CA VAL A 270 -12.59 16.94 10.57
C VAL A 270 -12.83 18.40 10.97
N GLY A 271 -12.33 18.84 12.12
CA GLY A 271 -12.41 20.22 12.58
C GLY A 271 -11.73 21.20 11.62
N VAL A 272 -10.53 20.88 11.12
CA VAL A 272 -9.81 21.72 10.16
C VAL A 272 -10.51 21.75 8.80
N VAL A 273 -11.07 20.63 8.34
CA VAL A 273 -11.88 20.58 7.12
C VAL A 273 -13.16 21.42 7.28
N ALA A 274 -13.86 21.30 8.40
CA ALA A 274 -15.04 22.11 8.71
C ALA A 274 -14.71 23.60 8.77
N LEU A 275 -13.60 23.98 9.42
CA LEU A 275 -13.12 25.36 9.47
C LEU A 275 -12.75 25.88 8.07
N SER A 276 -12.17 25.03 7.22
CA SER A 276 -11.85 25.35 5.82
C SER A 276 -13.10 25.50 4.94
N ALA A 277 -14.17 24.75 5.25
CA ALA A 277 -15.46 24.86 4.61
C ALA A 277 -16.25 26.09 5.08
N TRP A 278 -15.95 26.63 6.25
CA TRP A 278 -16.62 27.82 6.78
C TRP A 278 -16.15 29.10 6.09
N GLY A 279 -16.80 29.46 4.99
CA GLY A 279 -16.40 30.58 4.13
C GLY A 279 -17.50 31.10 3.21
N ALA A 280 -17.11 31.90 2.23
CA ALA A 280 -18.02 32.36 1.18
C ALA A 280 -18.27 31.25 0.16
N TRP A 281 -19.52 31.14 -0.29
CA TRP A 281 -19.99 30.13 -1.24
C TRP A 281 -20.71 30.81 -2.41
N ASP A 282 -20.49 30.35 -3.63
CA ASP A 282 -21.14 30.84 -4.84
C ASP A 282 -21.91 29.73 -5.59
N ALA A 283 -22.68 30.12 -6.62
CA ALA A 283 -23.48 29.18 -7.40
C ALA A 283 -22.64 28.07 -8.07
N GLY A 284 -21.37 28.34 -8.40
CA GLY A 284 -20.45 27.36 -8.96
C GLY A 284 -20.05 26.28 -7.96
N ASP A 285 -20.11 26.59 -6.66
CA ASP A 285 -19.74 25.64 -5.61
C ASP A 285 -20.76 24.52 -5.42
N ARG A 286 -22.05 24.74 -5.73
CA ARG A 286 -23.08 23.69 -5.62
C ARG A 286 -22.74 22.47 -6.48
N ARG A 287 -22.20 22.70 -7.69
CA ARG A 287 -21.74 21.61 -8.56
C ARG A 287 -20.53 20.90 -7.99
N ARG A 288 -19.55 21.66 -7.46
CA ARG A 288 -18.38 21.09 -6.80
C ARG A 288 -18.78 20.20 -5.63
N LEU A 289 -19.71 20.66 -4.79
CA LEU A 289 -20.24 19.90 -3.66
C LEU A 289 -20.99 18.64 -4.11
N LEU A 290 -21.84 18.72 -5.14
CA LEU A 290 -22.51 17.53 -5.69
C LEU A 290 -21.50 16.49 -6.20
N ARG A 291 -20.48 16.95 -6.95
CA ARG A 291 -19.46 16.09 -7.54
C ARG A 291 -18.57 15.46 -6.47
N TRP A 292 -17.86 16.27 -5.71
CA TRP A 292 -16.83 15.79 -4.78
C TRP A 292 -17.42 15.38 -3.43
N GLY A 293 -18.48 16.06 -2.97
CA GLY A 293 -19.21 15.64 -1.77
C GLY A 293 -19.96 14.33 -2.03
N GLY A 294 -20.50 14.15 -3.24
CA GLY A 294 -21.07 12.87 -3.68
C GLY A 294 -20.04 11.74 -3.69
N LEU A 295 -18.84 11.97 -4.25
CA LEU A 295 -17.74 11.00 -4.18
C LEU A 295 -17.30 10.72 -2.74
N SER A 296 -17.17 11.77 -1.92
CA SER A 296 -16.83 11.64 -0.50
C SER A 296 -17.84 10.75 0.23
N ALA A 297 -19.14 11.03 0.05
CA ALA A 297 -20.22 10.26 0.65
C ALA A 297 -20.26 8.81 0.13
N PHE A 298 -20.05 8.61 -1.17
CA PHE A 298 -19.97 7.28 -1.78
C PHE A 298 -18.82 6.46 -1.19
N MET A 299 -17.62 7.04 -1.10
CA MET A 299 -16.45 6.36 -0.53
C MET A 299 -16.61 6.09 0.98
N PHE A 300 -17.25 7.01 1.71
CA PHE A 300 -17.59 6.81 3.11
C PHE A 300 -18.60 5.66 3.29
N ALA A 301 -19.65 5.63 2.48
CA ALA A 301 -20.63 4.53 2.48
C ALA A 301 -19.98 3.20 2.10
N ALA A 302 -19.08 3.20 1.12
CA ALA A 302 -18.33 2.01 0.72
C ALA A 302 -17.48 1.43 1.87
N TYR A 303 -16.91 2.27 2.75
CA TYR A 303 -16.22 1.79 3.94
C TYR A 303 -17.13 0.99 4.89
N TRP A 304 -18.40 1.38 5.03
CA TRP A 304 -19.37 0.71 5.92
C TRP A 304 -20.08 -0.48 5.29
N ILE A 305 -20.31 -0.43 3.97
CA ILE A 305 -21.16 -1.39 3.26
C ILE A 305 -20.34 -2.43 2.50
N ALA A 306 -19.21 -2.04 1.90
CA ALA A 306 -18.43 -2.97 1.08
C ALA A 306 -17.89 -4.13 1.94
N PRO A 307 -17.71 -5.32 1.37
CA PRO A 307 -17.24 -6.48 2.13
C PRO A 307 -15.78 -6.32 2.60
N HIS A 308 -15.36 -7.17 3.53
CA HIS A 308 -13.96 -7.20 3.95
C HIS A 308 -13.06 -7.66 2.81
N SER A 309 -13.49 -8.70 2.07
CA SER A 309 -12.81 -9.13 0.86
C SER A 309 -13.72 -9.05 -0.37
N ALA A 310 -13.15 -8.79 -1.53
CA ALA A 310 -13.85 -8.84 -2.80
C ALA A 310 -12.87 -9.24 -3.90
N PHE A 311 -13.29 -10.08 -4.84
CA PHE A 311 -12.48 -10.52 -5.99
C PHE A 311 -11.11 -11.13 -5.58
N GLY A 312 -11.09 -11.86 -4.45
CA GLY A 312 -9.86 -12.44 -3.89
C GLY A 312 -8.92 -11.44 -3.21
N VAL A 313 -9.34 -10.20 -3.00
CA VAL A 313 -8.55 -9.16 -2.35
C VAL A 313 -9.09 -8.88 -0.94
N LEU A 314 -8.26 -9.03 0.08
CA LEU A 314 -8.55 -8.67 1.48
C LEU A 314 -8.54 -7.15 1.69
N PHE A 315 -9.22 -6.66 2.74
CA PHE A 315 -9.29 -5.25 3.14
C PHE A 315 -9.94 -4.30 2.12
N PHE A 316 -10.92 -4.77 1.35
CA PHE A 316 -11.57 -3.98 0.31
C PHE A 316 -12.22 -2.70 0.85
N HIS A 317 -13.05 -2.83 1.89
CA HIS A 317 -13.71 -1.68 2.53
C HIS A 317 -12.73 -0.63 3.10
N SER A 318 -11.66 -1.05 3.79
CA SER A 318 -10.68 -0.14 4.41
C SER A 318 -10.00 0.78 3.40
N ARG A 319 -9.87 0.34 2.14
CA ARG A 319 -9.28 1.16 1.07
C ARG A 319 -10.15 2.35 0.68
N ALA A 320 -11.45 2.36 1.00
CA ALA A 320 -12.35 3.41 0.57
C ALA A 320 -12.25 4.68 1.41
N LEU A 321 -12.09 4.55 2.73
CA LEU A 321 -12.19 5.67 3.67
C LEU A 321 -11.16 6.80 3.44
N PRO A 322 -9.88 6.54 3.12
CA PRO A 322 -8.93 7.63 2.82
C PRO A 322 -9.41 8.53 1.67
N PHE A 323 -10.06 7.95 0.66
CA PHE A 323 -10.61 8.73 -0.46
C PHE A 323 -11.86 9.52 -0.08
N ALA A 324 -12.64 9.07 0.90
CA ALA A 324 -13.71 9.88 1.45
C ALA A 324 -13.14 11.19 2.03
N PHE A 325 -12.09 11.09 2.85
CA PHE A 325 -11.42 12.26 3.41
C PHE A 325 -10.78 13.14 2.33
N LEU A 326 -10.11 12.56 1.34
CA LEU A 326 -9.48 13.32 0.24
C LEU A 326 -10.50 14.08 -0.61
N PHE A 327 -11.64 13.46 -0.95
CA PHE A 327 -12.68 14.14 -1.71
C PHE A 327 -13.43 15.20 -0.88
N ALA A 328 -13.50 15.04 0.45
CA ALA A 328 -13.99 16.10 1.32
C ALA A 328 -13.11 17.36 1.26
N LEU A 329 -11.79 17.24 1.00
CA LEU A 329 -10.91 18.40 0.83
C LEU A 329 -11.28 19.26 -0.39
N MET A 330 -11.91 18.67 -1.40
CA MET A 330 -12.41 19.39 -2.56
C MET A 330 -13.71 20.16 -2.26
N CYS A 331 -14.31 19.91 -1.11
CA CYS A 331 -15.53 20.54 -0.61
C CYS A 331 -15.24 21.69 0.35
N VAL A 332 -14.03 22.25 0.39
CA VAL A 332 -13.76 23.46 1.20
C VAL A 332 -14.18 24.73 0.47
N SER A 333 -14.33 25.83 1.22
CA SER A 333 -14.66 27.14 0.66
C SER A 333 -13.45 27.73 -0.07
N LYS A 334 -13.71 28.51 -1.13
CA LYS A 334 -12.68 29.30 -1.85
C LYS A 334 -12.08 30.40 -0.98
N ARG A 335 -12.83 30.88 0.00
CA ARG A 335 -12.48 32.02 0.87
C ARG A 335 -12.92 31.67 2.29
N PRO A 336 -12.14 30.85 3.02
CA PRO A 336 -12.44 30.56 4.42
C PRO A 336 -12.52 31.87 5.20
N ARG A 337 -13.40 31.94 6.21
CA ARG A 337 -13.58 33.15 7.04
C ARG A 337 -12.33 33.51 7.82
N MET A 338 -11.54 32.50 8.22
CA MET A 338 -10.34 32.65 9.03
C MET A 338 -9.12 32.02 8.32
N PRO A 339 -8.64 32.59 7.20
CA PRO A 339 -7.63 31.95 6.36
C PRO A 339 -6.29 31.74 7.06
N ALA A 340 -5.92 32.62 8.00
CA ALA A 340 -4.70 32.47 8.80
C ALA A 340 -4.80 31.32 9.80
N VAL A 341 -5.91 31.23 10.54
CA VAL A 341 -6.15 30.13 11.50
C VAL A 341 -6.23 28.79 10.77
N VAL A 342 -6.92 28.74 9.62
CA VAL A 342 -6.96 27.55 8.76
C VAL A 342 -5.54 27.14 8.35
N ALA A 343 -4.72 28.06 7.84
CA ALA A 343 -3.37 27.73 7.41
C ALA A 343 -2.51 27.19 8.56
N VAL A 344 -2.56 27.83 9.74
CA VAL A 344 -1.84 27.35 10.94
C VAL A 344 -2.32 25.97 11.35
N ALA A 345 -3.63 25.75 11.40
CA ALA A 345 -4.20 24.47 11.79
C ALA A 345 -3.88 23.33 10.80
N GLN A 346 -3.86 23.63 9.50
CA GLN A 346 -3.41 22.69 8.46
C GLN A 346 -1.95 22.30 8.64
N ILE A 347 -1.06 23.28 8.85
CA ILE A 347 0.37 23.02 9.07
C ILE A 347 0.58 22.24 10.37
N ALA A 348 -0.08 22.62 11.45
CA ALA A 348 0.00 21.93 12.73
C ALA A 348 -0.45 20.47 12.62
N LEU A 349 -1.57 20.21 11.93
CA LEU A 349 -2.04 18.84 11.71
C LEU A 349 -1.05 18.01 10.90
N VAL A 350 -0.52 18.55 9.80
CA VAL A 350 0.51 17.85 9.01
C VAL A 350 1.76 17.60 9.85
N ALA A 351 2.21 18.57 10.62
CA ALA A 351 3.37 18.41 11.50
C ALA A 351 3.14 17.33 12.57
N MET A 352 1.94 17.27 13.16
CA MET A 352 1.57 16.21 14.11
C MET A 352 1.57 14.82 13.46
N VAL A 353 0.96 14.67 12.27
CA VAL A 353 0.91 13.38 11.58
C VAL A 353 2.30 12.93 11.11
N VAL A 354 3.07 13.82 10.49
CA VAL A 354 4.43 13.51 10.01
C VAL A 354 5.36 13.26 11.19
N GLY A 355 5.24 14.03 12.27
CA GLY A 355 5.98 13.80 13.51
C GLY A 355 5.66 12.45 14.14
N ASN A 356 4.38 12.09 14.23
CA ASN A 356 3.94 10.75 14.64
C ASN A 356 4.55 9.66 13.75
N ALA A 357 4.48 9.81 12.43
CA ALA A 357 5.06 8.84 11.50
C ALA A 357 6.59 8.71 11.67
N VAL A 358 7.33 9.82 11.84
CA VAL A 358 8.76 9.79 12.14
C VAL A 358 9.05 8.98 13.41
N LEU A 359 8.29 9.22 14.47
CA LEU A 359 8.45 8.50 15.73
C LEU A 359 8.15 7.00 15.56
N VAL A 360 7.04 6.64 14.90
CA VAL A 360 6.66 5.25 14.64
C VAL A 360 7.74 4.53 13.84
N PHE A 361 8.27 5.17 12.79
CA PHE A 361 9.29 4.57 11.93
C PHE A 361 10.57 4.31 12.68
N ARG A 362 11.06 5.28 13.46
CA ARG A 362 12.28 5.10 14.28
C ARG A 362 12.09 4.02 15.35
N ALA A 363 10.94 4.03 16.02
CA ALA A 363 10.63 3.03 17.03
C ALA A 363 10.53 1.61 16.44
N PHE A 364 9.95 1.47 15.25
CA PHE A 364 9.92 0.18 14.55
C PHE A 364 11.32 -0.26 14.07
N ASP A 365 12.14 0.67 13.57
CA ASP A 365 13.53 0.38 13.16
C ASP A 365 14.35 -0.15 14.35
N ASP A 366 14.16 0.45 15.52
CA ASP A 366 14.76 0.00 16.77
C ASP A 366 14.23 -1.36 17.22
N GLU A 367 12.91 -1.58 17.16
CA GLU A 367 12.25 -2.85 17.49
C GLU A 367 12.74 -4.00 16.59
N ALA A 368 12.86 -3.74 15.29
CA ALA A 368 13.24 -4.73 14.28
C ALA A 368 14.75 -4.98 14.19
N ARG A 369 15.58 -4.18 14.87
CA ARG A 369 17.05 -4.26 14.81
C ARG A 369 17.58 -5.68 15.10
N GLY A 370 17.00 -6.36 16.10
CA GLY A 370 17.38 -7.73 16.45
C GLY A 370 17.03 -8.75 15.35
N ALA A 371 15.87 -8.60 14.71
CA ALA A 371 15.49 -9.42 13.57
C ALA A 371 16.47 -9.24 12.40
N MET A 372 16.76 -7.99 12.04
CA MET A 372 17.68 -7.67 10.95
C MET A 372 19.10 -8.15 11.22
N ALA A 373 19.59 -8.02 12.46
CA ALA A 373 20.88 -8.54 12.87
C ALA A 373 20.96 -10.06 12.67
N CYS A 374 19.92 -10.80 13.06
CA CYS A 374 19.91 -12.25 12.87
C CYS A 374 19.75 -12.66 11.41
N LEU A 375 18.85 -12.06 10.64
CA LEU A 375 18.69 -12.39 9.21
C LEU A 375 19.98 -12.12 8.41
N SER A 376 20.76 -11.11 8.78
CA SER A 376 22.06 -10.83 8.13
C SER A 376 23.14 -11.90 8.39
N ARG A 377 22.94 -12.82 9.34
CA ARG A 377 23.85 -13.94 9.61
C ARG A 377 23.58 -15.17 8.75
N ALA A 378 22.42 -15.26 8.09
CA ALA A 378 22.12 -16.37 7.20
C ALA A 378 23.04 -16.33 5.98
N ARG A 379 23.43 -17.51 5.48
CA ARG A 379 24.27 -17.61 4.28
C ARG A 379 23.54 -17.00 3.06
N PRO A 380 24.26 -16.33 2.14
CA PRO A 380 23.70 -15.91 0.86
C PRO A 380 23.01 -17.07 0.13
N ARG A 381 21.87 -16.79 -0.50
CA ARG A 381 21.06 -17.74 -1.30
C ARG A 381 20.51 -18.96 -0.53
N SER A 382 20.60 -18.99 0.81
CA SER A 382 20.06 -20.09 1.61
C SER A 382 18.53 -20.10 1.66
N LYS A 383 17.95 -21.28 1.81
CA LYS A 383 16.51 -21.48 2.04
C LYS A 383 16.17 -21.20 3.50
N LEU A 384 15.24 -20.27 3.75
CA LEU A 384 14.86 -19.88 5.10
C LEU A 384 13.35 -20.02 5.34
N VAL A 385 12.99 -20.50 6.53
CA VAL A 385 11.60 -20.52 7.00
C VAL A 385 11.46 -19.52 8.14
N GLY A 386 10.55 -18.55 7.98
CA GLY A 386 10.13 -17.65 9.06
C GLY A 386 9.03 -18.27 9.92
N LEU A 387 9.17 -18.20 11.23
CA LEU A 387 8.17 -18.61 12.21
C LEU A 387 8.01 -17.46 13.21
N ALA A 388 6.94 -16.68 13.08
CA ALA A 388 6.74 -15.48 13.89
C ALA A 388 5.50 -15.58 14.79
N PRO A 389 5.52 -16.36 15.90
CA PRO A 389 4.39 -16.40 16.85
C PRO A 389 3.98 -15.02 17.38
N GLN A 390 4.92 -14.08 17.44
CA GLN A 390 4.64 -12.68 17.74
C GLN A 390 4.66 -11.85 16.45
N THR A 391 3.59 -11.86 15.67
CA THR A 391 3.54 -11.05 14.43
C THR A 391 3.35 -9.56 14.70
N TYR A 392 2.68 -9.19 15.79
CA TYR A 392 2.35 -7.81 16.13
C TYR A 392 3.53 -7.00 16.68
N SER A 393 3.70 -5.80 16.12
CA SER A 393 4.60 -4.79 16.65
C SER A 393 4.06 -4.25 17.99
N ARG A 394 4.97 -3.88 18.89
CA ARG A 394 4.65 -3.17 20.13
C ARG A 394 4.39 -1.68 19.90
N ILE A 395 4.74 -1.18 18.72
CA ILE A 395 4.69 0.25 18.36
C ILE A 395 3.34 0.59 17.73
N VAL A 396 2.82 -0.26 16.86
CA VAL A 396 1.53 -0.08 16.20
C VAL A 396 0.74 -1.38 16.19
N ARG A 397 -0.59 -1.29 16.12
CA ARG A 397 -1.53 -2.43 16.16
C ARG A 397 -1.60 -3.21 14.83
N TYR A 398 -0.45 -3.42 14.20
CA TYR A 398 -0.31 -4.16 12.94
C TYR A 398 0.70 -5.29 13.11
N PRO A 399 0.51 -6.41 12.39
CA PRO A 399 1.44 -7.53 12.37
C PRO A 399 2.73 -7.22 11.58
N LEU A 400 3.51 -6.25 12.09
CA LEU A 400 4.85 -5.79 11.69
C LEU A 400 5.78 -6.91 11.19
N PHE A 401 5.73 -8.04 11.90
CA PHE A 401 6.68 -9.13 11.78
C PHE A 401 6.15 -10.32 10.99
N LEU A 402 4.93 -10.26 10.43
CA LEU A 402 4.32 -11.36 9.67
C LEU A 402 5.19 -11.83 8.50
N HIS A 403 5.82 -10.89 7.79
CA HIS A 403 6.66 -11.15 6.63
C HIS A 403 8.11 -10.68 6.82
N VAL A 404 8.57 -10.60 8.07
CA VAL A 404 9.93 -10.10 8.36
C VAL A 404 11.02 -10.98 7.75
N ASP A 405 10.75 -12.27 7.56
CA ASP A 405 11.64 -13.22 6.92
C ASP A 405 11.91 -12.89 5.45
N ASN A 406 11.01 -12.20 4.75
CA ASN A 406 11.23 -11.73 3.37
C ASN A 406 12.42 -10.75 3.25
N TYR A 407 12.84 -10.12 4.35
CA TYR A 407 14.09 -9.36 4.35
C TYR A 407 15.32 -10.25 4.09
N HIS A 408 15.28 -11.54 4.42
CA HIS A 408 16.34 -12.50 4.01
C HIS A 408 16.48 -12.54 2.51
N THR A 409 15.40 -12.69 1.76
CA THR A 409 15.46 -12.66 0.28
C THR A 409 16.00 -11.33 -0.21
N ALA A 410 15.54 -10.20 0.35
CA ALA A 410 16.01 -8.88 -0.05
C ALA A 410 17.52 -8.67 0.18
N LEU A 411 18.05 -9.16 1.31
CA LEU A 411 19.46 -9.01 1.70
C LEU A 411 20.38 -10.06 1.06
N ASN A 412 19.96 -11.32 1.10
CA ASN A 412 20.80 -12.48 0.85
C ASN A 412 20.44 -13.22 -0.45
N GLY A 413 19.30 -12.91 -1.09
CA GLY A 413 18.89 -13.48 -2.38
C GLY A 413 18.39 -14.93 -2.33
N GLY A 414 18.17 -15.50 -1.14
CA GLY A 414 17.63 -16.86 -0.97
C GLY A 414 16.10 -16.91 -0.93
N PRO A 415 15.48 -18.04 -1.28
CA PRO A 415 14.04 -18.22 -1.18
C PRO A 415 13.58 -18.34 0.27
N VAL A 416 12.35 -17.91 0.53
CA VAL A 416 11.68 -18.02 1.83
C VAL A 416 10.32 -18.70 1.70
N MET A 417 9.96 -19.51 2.69
CA MET A 417 8.81 -20.42 2.60
C MET A 417 7.47 -19.70 2.72
N ASN A 418 7.40 -18.59 3.46
CA ASN A 418 6.16 -17.86 3.65
C ASN A 418 5.95 -16.77 2.60
N HIS A 419 6.55 -16.94 1.41
CA HIS A 419 6.43 -15.96 0.34
C HIS A 419 5.11 -16.14 -0.43
N LEU A 420 3.95 -16.04 0.23
CA LEU A 420 2.61 -16.22 -0.34
C LEU A 420 2.47 -15.59 -1.74
N MET A 421 2.93 -14.35 -1.85
CA MET A 421 2.95 -13.56 -3.07
C MET A 421 3.71 -14.24 -4.23
N VAL A 422 4.88 -14.84 -4.01
CA VAL A 422 5.68 -15.53 -5.05
C VAL A 422 5.23 -16.98 -5.26
N MET A 423 4.69 -17.63 -4.23
CA MET A 423 4.28 -19.04 -4.31
C MET A 423 2.89 -19.24 -4.92
N SER A 424 1.98 -18.27 -4.78
CA SER A 424 0.57 -18.48 -5.14
C SER A 424 -0.18 -17.23 -5.60
N GLY A 425 0.47 -16.04 -5.58
CA GLY A 425 -0.16 -14.79 -5.98
C GLY A 425 -0.28 -14.69 -7.51
N PRO A 426 -1.49 -14.72 -8.10
CA PRO A 426 -1.67 -14.58 -9.56
C PRO A 426 -1.39 -13.16 -10.07
N SER A 427 -0.91 -12.27 -9.19
CA SER A 427 -0.70 -10.86 -9.47
C SER A 427 0.72 -10.40 -9.14
N THR A 428 1.65 -11.30 -8.85
CA THR A 428 3.07 -10.95 -8.68
C THR A 428 3.91 -11.03 -9.96
N PRO A 429 4.81 -10.06 -10.18
CA PRO A 429 5.64 -10.02 -11.39
C PRO A 429 6.65 -11.19 -11.48
N VAL A 430 6.86 -11.92 -10.38
CA VAL A 430 7.78 -13.07 -10.28
C VAL A 430 7.11 -14.20 -9.52
N GLN A 431 7.25 -15.41 -10.04
CA GLN A 431 6.80 -16.64 -9.41
C GLN A 431 7.89 -17.70 -9.44
N TYR A 432 7.83 -18.67 -8.53
CA TYR A 432 8.70 -19.85 -8.57
C TYR A 432 8.29 -20.77 -9.72
N ARG A 433 9.25 -21.24 -10.52
CA ARG A 433 9.00 -22.29 -11.54
C ARG A 433 8.68 -23.63 -10.89
N VAL A 434 9.42 -23.95 -9.84
CA VAL A 434 9.23 -25.13 -9.01
C VAL A 434 9.19 -24.64 -7.57
N PRO A 435 8.17 -25.00 -6.77
CA PRO A 435 8.11 -24.61 -5.37
C PRO A 435 9.41 -25.00 -4.64
N PRO A 436 10.13 -24.03 -4.04
CA PRO A 436 11.43 -24.31 -3.40
C PRO A 436 11.30 -25.10 -2.09
N PHE A 437 10.07 -25.14 -1.56
CA PHE A 437 9.66 -25.89 -0.38
C PHE A 437 8.55 -26.86 -0.77
N GLN A 438 8.65 -28.09 -0.27
CA GLN A 438 7.61 -29.11 -0.47
C GLN A 438 6.53 -28.96 0.61
N ASN A 439 5.29 -29.32 0.27
CA ASN A 439 4.18 -29.42 1.22
C ASN A 439 3.85 -28.13 2.00
N THR A 440 4.14 -26.95 1.43
CA THR A 440 3.87 -25.67 2.08
C THR A 440 2.37 -25.47 2.27
N ILE A 441 1.99 -25.03 3.47
CA ILE A 441 0.61 -24.73 3.84
C ILE A 441 0.40 -23.22 3.75
N LEU A 442 -0.67 -22.79 3.09
CA LEU A 442 -1.07 -21.38 3.03
C LEU A 442 -1.46 -20.89 4.44
N GLY A 443 -1.02 -19.71 4.86
CA GLY A 443 -1.32 -19.16 6.18
C GLY A 443 -0.31 -19.55 7.27
N LEU A 444 0.80 -20.22 6.92
CA LEU A 444 1.82 -20.61 7.89
C LEU A 444 2.46 -19.40 8.58
N GLU A 445 2.59 -18.27 7.89
CA GLU A 445 3.01 -17.00 8.50
C GLU A 445 2.08 -16.51 9.61
N GLU A 446 0.77 -16.73 9.48
CA GLU A 446 -0.24 -16.34 10.48
C GLU A 446 -0.36 -17.40 11.59
N HIS A 447 -0.09 -18.65 11.24
CA HIS A 447 -0.24 -19.84 12.08
C HIS A 447 1.05 -20.67 12.10
N PRO A 448 2.14 -20.18 12.73
CA PRO A 448 3.41 -20.89 12.77
C PRO A 448 3.31 -22.26 13.48
N GLU A 449 2.29 -22.47 14.30
CA GLU A 449 1.95 -23.77 14.90
C GLU A 449 1.54 -24.85 13.90
N TRP A 450 1.20 -24.48 12.66
CA TRP A 450 0.94 -25.45 11.60
C TRP A 450 2.22 -26.00 10.98
N PHE A 451 3.41 -25.47 11.36
CA PHE A 451 4.67 -25.96 10.86
C PHE A 451 4.90 -27.41 11.31
N ASP A 452 5.13 -28.29 10.35
CA ASP A 452 5.46 -29.69 10.57
C ASP A 452 6.87 -29.91 10.04
N TYR A 453 7.82 -30.08 10.96
CA TYR A 453 9.23 -30.23 10.61
C TYR A 453 9.49 -31.46 9.72
N ASP A 454 8.82 -32.59 9.98
CA ASP A 454 9.07 -33.82 9.22
C ASP A 454 8.56 -33.69 7.78
N ARG A 455 7.51 -32.89 7.56
CA ARG A 455 6.92 -32.66 6.23
C ARG A 455 7.48 -31.46 5.47
N MET A 456 7.89 -30.41 6.18
CA MET A 456 8.25 -29.10 5.61
C MET A 456 9.69 -28.67 5.88
N GLY A 457 10.37 -29.29 6.86
CA GLY A 457 11.76 -28.96 7.23
C GLY A 457 12.81 -29.48 6.26
N ALA A 458 12.45 -30.41 5.37
CA ALA A 458 13.37 -31.00 4.42
C ALA A 458 13.94 -29.96 3.45
N GLY A 459 15.27 -29.86 3.41
CA GLY A 459 16.00 -28.94 2.53
C GLY A 459 15.93 -27.47 2.98
N VAL A 460 15.53 -27.18 4.22
CA VAL A 460 15.65 -25.86 4.83
C VAL A 460 17.05 -25.67 5.38
N ASP A 461 17.69 -24.54 5.10
CA ASP A 461 19.02 -24.20 5.65
C ASP A 461 18.91 -23.46 6.98
N TYR A 462 17.90 -22.60 7.12
CA TYR A 462 17.71 -21.77 8.31
C TYR A 462 16.26 -21.69 8.77
N PHE A 463 16.08 -21.67 10.09
CA PHE A 463 14.81 -21.32 10.74
C PHE A 463 14.96 -20.00 11.46
N PHE A 464 14.15 -19.01 11.09
CA PHE A 464 14.07 -17.73 11.77
C PHE A 464 12.85 -17.74 12.68
N VAL A 465 13.04 -17.48 13.97
CA VAL A 465 11.95 -17.44 14.96
C VAL A 465 11.84 -16.05 15.57
N HIS A 466 10.65 -15.45 15.54
CA HIS A 466 10.39 -14.16 16.19
C HIS A 466 9.21 -14.24 17.18
N GLY A 467 9.52 -14.09 18.47
CA GLY A 467 8.53 -14.10 19.53
C GLY A 467 9.12 -14.28 20.93
N PRO A 468 8.26 -14.33 21.96
CA PRO A 468 8.71 -14.48 23.33
C PRO A 468 9.46 -15.80 23.53
N LYS A 469 10.44 -15.79 24.45
CA LYS A 469 10.99 -17.03 24.98
C LYS A 469 9.98 -17.61 25.98
N LEU A 470 9.35 -18.73 25.67
CA LEU A 470 8.64 -19.48 26.71
C LEU A 470 9.69 -20.15 27.60
N ARG A 471 9.84 -19.65 28.84
CA ARG A 471 10.69 -20.28 29.86
C ARG A 471 10.00 -21.54 30.37
N THR A 472 10.75 -22.64 30.46
CA THR A 472 10.32 -23.81 31.23
C THR A 472 10.57 -23.58 32.72
N ARG A 473 9.98 -24.44 33.56
CA ARG A 473 10.12 -24.44 35.03
C ARG A 473 11.57 -24.63 35.50
N ASP A 474 12.47 -25.09 34.63
CA ASP A 474 13.86 -25.44 34.94
C ASP A 474 14.90 -24.47 34.34
N GLY A 475 14.47 -23.28 33.90
CA GLY A 475 15.39 -22.21 33.48
C GLY A 475 16.03 -22.37 32.09
N VAL A 476 15.72 -23.45 31.36
CA VAL A 476 16.16 -23.63 29.97
C VAL A 476 15.09 -23.03 29.02
N PRO A 477 15.43 -22.03 28.17
CA PRO A 477 14.46 -21.38 27.29
C PRO A 477 14.15 -22.30 26.08
N TYR A 478 13.19 -23.23 26.21
CA TYR A 478 13.05 -24.31 25.21
C TYR A 478 11.62 -24.61 24.71
N LEU A 479 10.53 -24.08 25.26
CA LEU A 479 9.19 -24.60 24.90
C LEU A 479 8.55 -24.01 23.64
N ALA A 480 8.71 -22.73 23.33
CA ALA A 480 8.09 -22.16 22.12
C ALA A 480 8.76 -22.71 20.86
N ASP A 481 10.09 -22.64 20.84
CA ASP A 481 10.85 -23.04 19.67
C ASP A 481 10.80 -24.56 19.53
N ALA A 482 10.84 -25.36 20.61
CA ALA A 482 10.69 -26.82 20.53
C ALA A 482 9.26 -27.26 20.23
N ALA A 483 8.24 -26.49 20.62
CA ALA A 483 6.88 -26.75 20.17
C ALA A 483 6.74 -26.49 18.67
N LEU A 484 7.38 -25.42 18.16
CA LEU A 484 7.30 -25.05 16.74
C LEU A 484 8.18 -25.92 15.85
N LEU A 485 9.44 -26.13 16.23
CA LEU A 485 10.42 -26.86 15.44
C LEU A 485 10.46 -28.35 15.76
N GLY A 486 9.82 -28.80 16.85
CA GLY A 486 9.78 -30.20 17.25
C GLY A 486 11.17 -30.83 17.31
N ARG A 487 11.34 -31.93 16.57
CA ARG A 487 12.64 -32.63 16.40
C ARG A 487 13.69 -31.80 15.66
N GLY A 488 13.29 -30.79 14.90
CA GLY A 488 14.17 -29.91 14.13
C GLY A 488 15.16 -29.11 14.97
N ILE A 489 14.81 -28.78 16.22
CA ILE A 489 15.74 -28.10 17.13
C ILE A 489 16.94 -28.95 17.51
N VAL A 490 16.75 -30.27 17.66
CA VAL A 490 17.86 -31.17 17.99
C VAL A 490 18.90 -31.21 16.86
N ARG A 491 18.47 -30.94 15.62
CA ARG A 491 19.31 -30.92 14.42
C ARG A 491 19.75 -29.52 13.99
N SER A 492 19.51 -28.49 14.81
CA SER A 492 19.80 -27.11 14.42
C SER A 492 20.69 -26.42 15.44
N THR A 493 21.60 -25.57 14.97
CA THR A 493 22.52 -24.79 15.81
C THR A 493 22.04 -23.35 15.87
N LEU A 494 21.89 -22.79 17.08
CA LEU A 494 21.57 -21.37 17.24
C LEU A 494 22.77 -20.53 16.75
N VAL A 495 22.58 -19.74 15.69
CA VAL A 495 23.63 -18.90 15.08
C VAL A 495 23.48 -17.42 15.42
N CYS A 496 22.28 -16.99 15.81
CA CYS A 496 22.04 -15.64 16.30
C CYS A 496 20.88 -15.60 17.28
N GLU A 497 21.04 -14.80 18.33
CA GLU A 497 19.96 -14.43 19.24
C GLU A 497 20.07 -12.93 19.58
N GLN A 498 18.98 -12.19 19.33
CA GLN A 498 18.89 -10.76 19.60
C GLN A 498 17.45 -10.43 20.02
N GLY A 499 17.23 -10.22 21.33
CA GLY A 499 15.91 -9.92 21.88
C GLY A 499 14.92 -11.07 21.65
N SER A 500 13.83 -10.79 20.92
CA SER A 500 12.80 -11.77 20.55
C SER A 500 13.12 -12.57 19.27
N SER A 501 14.22 -12.25 18.59
CA SER A 501 14.59 -12.84 17.29
C SER A 501 15.72 -13.84 17.45
N ARG A 502 15.54 -15.02 16.85
CA ARG A 502 16.50 -16.12 16.86
C ARG A 502 16.65 -16.68 15.45
N LEU A 503 17.86 -17.08 15.09
CA LEU A 503 18.16 -17.77 13.84
C LEU A 503 18.87 -19.08 14.15
N TYR A 504 18.35 -20.16 13.60
CA TYR A 504 18.89 -21.51 13.71
C TYR A 504 19.39 -21.97 12.35
N GLU A 505 20.62 -22.48 12.30
CA GLU A 505 21.18 -23.15 11.13
C GLU A 505 20.87 -24.65 11.22
N HIS A 506 20.26 -25.19 10.18
CA HIS A 506 19.93 -26.60 10.11
C HIS A 506 21.13 -27.43 9.62
N ARG A 507 21.47 -28.51 10.33
CA ARG A 507 22.48 -29.47 9.89
C ARG A 507 21.80 -30.65 9.21
N HIS A 508 22.14 -30.88 7.95
CA HIS A 508 21.66 -32.01 7.15
C HIS A 508 22.25 -33.35 7.58
#